data_AF-A0A7X8L1U0-F1
#
_entry.id   AF-A0A7X8L1U0-F1
#
_cell.length_a   1.000
_cell.length_b   1.000
_cell.length_c   1.000
_cell.angle_alpha   90.00
_cell.angle_beta   90.00
_cell.angle_gamma   90.00
#
_symmetry.space_group_name_H-M   'P 1'
#
loop_
_entity.id
_entity.type
_entity.pdbx_description
1 polymer ?
#
loop_
_entity_poly.entity_id
_entity_poly.type
_entity_poly.pdbx_seq_one_letter_code
_entity_poly.pdbx_strand_id
1 'polypeptide(L)'
;MSIIPLTKEQINYLDDLIFEEGIYSYEELVKRIGGPRPPIRKAIRQLKGVVGFATCPQCKRDIVVTIFNRNQKFCCIEHKKKYFNTHRKKTKLTICKNCGKEFYQYSFRNNVYCSCSCAAEHREMVKREQKELKK
;
A
#
# COMPACT_ATOMS: atom_id res chain seq x y z
N MET A 1 13.15 21.32 29.49
CA MET A 1 12.33 20.13 29.77
C MET A 1 13.24 18.92 29.81
N SER A 2 13.35 18.25 30.95
CA SER A 2 14.18 17.05 31.10
C SER A 2 13.56 15.90 30.30
N ILE A 3 14.32 15.32 29.38
CA ILE A 3 13.87 14.19 28.56
C ILE A 3 13.94 12.94 29.44
N ILE A 4 12.78 12.41 29.85
CA ILE A 4 12.70 11.19 30.65
C ILE A 4 13.08 9.98 29.78
N PRO A 5 14.11 9.20 30.12
CA PRO A 5 14.49 8.01 29.36
C PRO A 5 13.44 6.91 29.51
N LEU A 6 13.38 6.00 28.52
CA LEU A 6 12.54 4.80 28.62
C LEU A 6 13.11 3.82 29.65
N THR A 7 12.22 3.11 30.33
CA THR A 7 12.61 2.00 31.21
C THR A 7 13.06 0.78 30.39
N LYS A 8 13.77 -0.16 31.03
CA LYS A 8 14.17 -1.41 30.39
C LYS A 8 12.97 -2.23 29.92
N GLU A 9 11.89 -2.24 30.70
CA GLU A 9 10.62 -2.91 30.35
C GLU A 9 10.01 -2.30 29.09
N GLN A 10 10.00 -0.97 28.97
CA GLN A 10 9.52 -0.30 27.75
C GLN A 10 10.38 -0.61 26.53
N ILE A 11 11.70 -0.74 26.70
CA ILE A 11 12.60 -1.11 25.61
C ILE A 11 12.37 -2.55 25.16
N ASN A 12 12.21 -3.48 26.11
CA ASN A 12 11.90 -4.88 25.80
C ASN A 12 10.56 -4.99 25.08
N TYR A 13 9.52 -4.32 25.59
CA TYR A 13 8.21 -4.33 24.96
C TYR A 13 8.23 -3.71 23.55
N LEU A 14 9.07 -2.69 23.33
CA LEU A 14 9.28 -2.11 22.01
C LEU A 14 9.92 -3.11 21.03
N ASP A 15 10.85 -3.94 21.51
CA ASP A 15 11.46 -5.02 20.72
C ASP A 15 10.40 -6.05 20.30
N ASP A 16 9.60 -6.53 21.25
CA ASP A 16 8.51 -7.48 21.02
C ASP A 16 7.49 -6.95 19.99
N LEU A 17 7.08 -5.69 20.13
CA LEU A 17 6.12 -5.06 19.19
C LEU A 17 6.65 -5.05 17.75
N ILE A 18 7.96 -4.85 17.56
CA ILE A 18 8.57 -4.71 16.23
C ILE A 18 8.85 -6.09 15.62
N PHE A 19 9.43 -7.01 16.39
CA PHE A 19 9.96 -8.27 15.86
C PHE A 19 9.00 -9.45 15.99
N GLU A 20 8.20 -9.50 17.06
CA GLU A 20 7.22 -10.58 17.27
C GLU A 20 5.85 -10.20 16.71
N GLU A 21 5.35 -9.00 17.00
CA GLU A 21 4.04 -8.54 16.51
C GLU A 21 4.08 -7.90 15.11
N GLY A 22 5.25 -7.54 14.60
CA GLY A 22 5.41 -6.95 13.26
C GLY A 22 4.81 -5.54 13.12
N ILE A 23 4.81 -4.75 14.19
CA ILE A 23 4.26 -3.39 14.20
C ILE A 23 5.35 -2.39 13.79
N TYR A 24 5.19 -1.83 12.59
CA TYR A 24 6.19 -0.92 12.02
C TYR A 24 5.76 0.55 11.98
N SER A 25 4.52 0.86 12.34
CA SER A 25 4.05 2.24 12.40
C SER A 25 4.65 2.93 13.61
N TYR A 26 5.48 3.97 13.40
CA TYR A 26 6.07 4.71 14.52
C TYR A 26 5.02 5.32 15.44
N GLU A 27 3.88 5.75 14.88
CA GLU A 27 2.79 6.30 15.67
C GLU A 27 2.10 5.25 16.55
N GLU A 28 1.92 4.02 16.04
CA GLU A 28 1.34 2.94 16.83
C GLU A 28 2.28 2.53 17.95
N LEU A 29 3.59 2.43 17.67
CA LEU A 29 4.61 2.14 18.68
C LEU A 29 4.60 3.18 19.80
N VAL A 30 4.56 4.48 19.46
CA VAL A 30 4.48 5.56 20.45
C VAL A 30 3.20 5.45 21.30
N LYS A 31 2.07 5.13 20.67
CA LYS A 31 0.80 4.95 21.37
C LYS A 31 0.83 3.78 22.36
N ARG A 32 1.44 2.65 21.98
CA ARG A 32 1.52 1.44 22.80
C ARG A 32 2.53 1.53 23.94
N ILE A 33 3.74 2.04 23.65
CA ILE A 33 4.78 2.20 24.68
C ILE A 33 4.40 3.27 25.69
N GLY A 34 3.74 4.34 25.23
CA GLY A 34 3.47 5.53 26.03
C GLY A 34 4.76 6.33 26.31
N GLY A 35 4.61 7.65 26.44
CA GLY A 35 5.73 8.53 26.80
C GLY A 35 6.29 9.36 25.64
N PRO A 36 7.43 10.03 25.86
CA PRO A 36 7.95 11.04 24.96
C PRO A 36 8.50 10.44 23.65
N ARG A 37 8.14 11.06 22.52
CA ARG A 37 8.59 10.66 21.18
C ARG A 37 10.12 10.55 21.03
N PRO A 38 10.95 11.52 21.49
CA PRO A 38 12.39 11.47 21.23
C PRO A 38 13.10 10.26 21.87
N PRO A 39 12.86 9.90 23.15
CA PRO A 39 13.39 8.65 23.73
C PRO A 39 12.96 7.38 23.00
N ILE A 40 11.69 7.28 22.62
CA ILE A 40 11.19 6.12 21.85
C ILE A 40 11.93 6.03 20.51
N ARG A 41 12.05 7.14 19.78
CA ARG A 41 12.77 7.16 18.50
C ARG A 41 14.23 6.76 18.66
N LYS A 42 14.90 7.23 19.73
CA LYS A 42 16.28 6.88 20.04
C LYS A 42 16.41 5.38 20.33
N ALA A 43 15.53 4.82 21.17
CA ALA A 43 15.53 3.40 21.50
C ALA A 43 15.34 2.52 20.25
N ILE A 44 14.36 2.85 19.39
CA ILE A 44 14.14 2.13 18.12
C ILE A 44 15.41 2.06 17.28
N ARG A 45 16.17 3.17 17.16
CA ARG A 45 17.43 3.18 16.37
C ARG A 45 18.52 2.29 16.96
N GLN A 46 18.46 1.98 18.24
CA GLN A 46 19.44 1.17 18.95
C GLN A 46 19.09 -0.32 18.95
N LEU A 47 17.85 -0.68 18.58
CA LEU A 47 17.43 -2.08 18.48
C LEU A 47 18.18 -2.81 17.36
N LYS A 48 18.63 -4.03 17.64
CA LYS A 48 19.37 -4.86 16.68
C LYS A 48 18.44 -5.26 15.54
N GLY A 49 18.86 -4.99 14.31
CA GLY A 49 18.06 -5.33 13.12
C GLY A 49 17.16 -4.19 12.63
N VAL A 50 17.04 -3.08 13.36
CA VAL A 50 16.49 -1.83 12.79
C VAL A 50 17.55 -1.18 11.89
N VAL A 51 17.17 -0.82 10.67
CA VAL A 51 18.04 -0.13 9.70
C VAL A 51 17.74 1.37 9.60
N GLY A 52 16.54 1.80 9.99
CA GLY A 52 16.18 3.21 9.99
C GLY A 52 14.69 3.48 9.96
N PHE A 53 14.32 4.61 9.36
CA PHE A 53 12.93 5.02 9.18
C PHE A 53 12.68 5.34 7.71
N ALA A 54 11.48 5.01 7.24
CA ALA A 54 10.95 5.45 5.97
C ALA A 54 9.64 6.22 6.21
N THR A 55 9.21 6.99 5.23
CA THR A 55 7.94 7.74 5.33
C THR A 55 6.88 7.08 4.46
N CYS A 56 5.71 6.81 5.04
CA CYS A 56 4.59 6.30 4.27
C CYS A 56 4.16 7.34 3.22
N PRO A 57 4.11 7.01 1.92
CA PRO A 57 3.79 7.98 0.89
C PRO A 57 2.33 8.44 0.94
N GLN A 58 1.43 7.66 1.56
CA GLN A 58 0.01 7.95 1.68
C GLN A 58 -0.36 8.85 2.87
N CYS A 59 0.17 8.57 4.07
CA CYS A 59 -0.19 9.33 5.30
C CYS A 59 0.94 10.19 5.85
N LYS A 60 2.14 10.12 5.24
CA LYS A 60 3.34 10.87 5.64
C LYS A 60 3.88 10.56 7.04
N ARG A 61 3.41 9.48 7.67
CA ARG A 61 3.91 9.01 8.96
C ARG A 61 5.12 8.11 8.80
N ASP A 62 5.96 8.09 9.83
CA ASP A 62 7.17 7.29 9.87
C ASP A 62 6.86 5.80 10.04
N ILE A 63 7.65 5.00 9.33
CA ILE A 63 7.65 3.54 9.34
C ILE A 63 9.03 3.12 9.84
N VAL A 64 9.08 2.25 10.84
CA VAL A 64 10.31 1.59 11.27
C VAL A 64 10.72 0.58 10.21
N VAL A 65 11.93 0.72 9.69
CA VAL A 65 12.51 -0.20 8.72
C VAL A 65 13.50 -1.11 9.45
N THR A 66 13.28 -2.41 9.35
CA THR A 66 14.10 -3.49 9.86
C THR A 66 14.75 -4.25 8.71
N ILE A 67 15.66 -5.17 9.03
CA ILE A 67 16.24 -6.11 8.05
C ILE A 67 15.18 -7.00 7.38
N PHE A 68 14.06 -7.27 8.05
CA PHE A 68 13.00 -8.15 7.56
C PHE A 68 11.97 -7.43 6.69
N ASN A 69 11.77 -6.12 6.87
CA ASN A 69 10.73 -5.36 6.16
C ASN A 69 11.29 -4.29 5.20
N ARG A 70 12.53 -4.40 4.73
CA ARG A 70 13.20 -3.38 3.88
C ARG A 70 12.39 -2.94 2.66
N ASN A 71 11.55 -3.82 2.12
CA ASN A 71 10.70 -3.54 0.96
C ASN A 71 9.34 -2.92 1.32
N GLN A 72 9.05 -2.73 2.60
CA GLN A 72 7.79 -2.17 3.09
C GLN A 72 7.77 -0.65 2.84
N LYS A 73 6.90 -0.23 1.92
CA LYS A 73 6.72 1.19 1.57
C LYS A 73 5.57 1.87 2.32
N PHE A 74 4.68 1.11 2.94
CA PHE A 74 3.44 1.61 3.54
C PHE A 74 3.30 1.14 4.98
N CYS A 75 2.75 1.97 5.86
CA CYS A 75 2.53 1.59 7.26
C CYS A 75 1.38 0.58 7.41
N CYS A 76 0.48 0.44 6.43
CA CYS A 76 -0.59 -0.54 6.42
C CYS A 76 -1.07 -0.87 4.99
N ILE A 77 -1.81 -1.97 4.86
CA ILE A 77 -2.38 -2.45 3.60
C ILE A 77 -3.41 -1.46 3.03
N GLU A 78 -4.20 -0.80 3.89
CA GLU A 78 -5.19 0.18 3.48
C GLU A 78 -4.55 1.38 2.78
N HIS A 79 -3.44 1.89 3.32
CA HIS A 79 -2.69 2.97 2.69
C HIS A 79 -2.07 2.55 1.37
N LYS A 80 -1.58 1.31 1.26
CA LYS A 80 -1.11 0.75 -0.02
C LYS A 80 -2.23 0.77 -1.06
N LYS A 81 -3.42 0.26 -0.72
CA LYS A 81 -4.59 0.23 -1.61
C LYS A 81 -5.01 1.64 -2.02
N LYS A 82 -5.16 2.55 -1.05
CA LYS A 82 -5.57 3.94 -1.30
C LYS A 82 -4.59 4.65 -2.23
N TYR A 83 -3.28 4.52 -1.96
CA TYR A 83 -2.23 5.13 -2.78
C TYR A 83 -2.28 4.64 -4.22
N PHE A 84 -2.33 3.33 -4.44
CA PHE A 84 -2.39 2.79 -5.80
C PHE A 84 -3.72 3.07 -6.51
N ASN A 85 -4.80 3.33 -5.79
CA ASN A 85 -6.06 3.73 -6.43
C ASN A 85 -6.04 5.20 -6.85
N THR A 86 -5.44 6.09 -6.06
CA THR A 86 -5.40 7.53 -6.35
C THR A 86 -4.23 7.95 -7.26
N HIS A 87 -3.10 7.25 -7.20
CA HIS A 87 -1.90 7.57 -7.99
C HIS A 87 -1.76 6.69 -9.24
N ARG A 88 -2.86 6.03 -9.64
CA ARG A 88 -2.97 5.31 -10.91
C ARG A 88 -2.81 6.31 -12.05
N LYS A 89 -1.65 6.30 -12.71
CA LYS A 89 -1.43 7.08 -13.93
C LYS A 89 -2.36 6.54 -15.02
N LYS A 90 -3.17 7.44 -15.58
CA LYS A 90 -3.86 7.22 -16.85
C LYS A 90 -2.79 7.36 -17.94
N THR A 91 -2.55 6.30 -18.70
CA THR A 91 -1.39 6.24 -19.61
C THR A 91 -1.76 6.46 -21.06
N LYS A 92 -2.95 6.04 -21.48
CA LYS A 92 -3.34 6.08 -22.89
C LYS A 92 -4.84 6.28 -23.05
N LEU A 93 -5.25 7.23 -23.88
CA LEU A 93 -6.63 7.33 -24.35
C LEU A 93 -6.86 6.25 -25.41
N THR A 94 -7.94 5.48 -25.30
CA THR A 94 -8.27 4.36 -26.19
C THR A 94 -9.78 4.31 -26.43
N ILE A 95 -10.18 3.79 -27.58
CA ILE A 95 -11.58 3.65 -27.98
C ILE A 95 -12.08 2.24 -27.62
N CYS A 96 -13.25 2.14 -26.99
CA CYS A 96 -13.88 0.87 -26.65
C CYS A 96 -14.36 0.15 -27.92
N LYS A 97 -13.96 -1.11 -28.13
CA LYS A 97 -14.42 -1.91 -29.28
C LYS A 97 -15.92 -2.23 -29.29
N ASN A 98 -16.58 -2.16 -28.13
CA ASN A 98 -18.02 -2.45 -28.04
C ASN A 98 -18.87 -1.20 -28.29
N CYS A 99 -18.62 -0.12 -27.55
CA CYS A 99 -19.49 1.05 -27.55
C CYS A 99 -18.91 2.29 -28.24
N GLY A 100 -17.68 2.21 -28.77
CA GLY A 100 -17.02 3.33 -29.45
C GLY A 100 -16.59 4.49 -28.54
N LYS A 101 -16.87 4.43 -27.23
CA LYS A 101 -16.52 5.50 -26.29
C LYS A 101 -15.02 5.54 -26.02
N GLU A 102 -14.47 6.76 -25.98
CA GLU A 102 -13.11 7.01 -25.52
C GLU A 102 -12.98 6.81 -24.00
N PHE A 103 -11.92 6.12 -23.58
CA PHE A 103 -11.61 5.91 -22.18
C PHE A 103 -10.10 5.87 -21.94
N TYR A 104 -9.70 6.24 -20.72
CA TYR A 104 -8.30 6.15 -20.32
C TYR A 104 -7.97 4.75 -19.83
N GLN A 105 -6.93 4.16 -20.42
CA GLN A 105 -6.27 2.97 -19.90
C GLN A 105 -5.37 3.34 -18.72
N TYR A 106 -5.34 2.47 -17.72
CA TYR A 106 -4.39 2.52 -16.62
C TYR A 106 -3.14 1.73 -16.99
N SER A 107 -1.98 2.18 -16.50
CA SER A 107 -0.69 1.52 -16.74
C SER A 107 -0.79 0.00 -16.54
N PHE A 108 -0.16 -0.77 -17.43
CA PHE A 108 -0.10 -2.24 -17.44
C PHE A 108 -1.39 -2.99 -17.83
N ARG A 109 -2.46 -2.28 -18.24
CA ARG A 109 -3.66 -2.93 -18.80
C ARG A 109 -3.86 -2.57 -20.27
N ASN A 110 -3.75 -3.57 -21.14
CA ASN A 110 -4.12 -3.47 -22.56
C ASN A 110 -5.64 -3.67 -22.73
N ASN A 111 -6.44 -2.93 -21.96
CA ASN A 111 -7.89 -3.08 -21.97
C ASN A 111 -8.47 -2.58 -23.31
N VAL A 112 -9.21 -3.44 -23.99
CA VAL A 112 -9.86 -3.12 -25.27
C VAL A 112 -11.29 -2.59 -25.08
N TYR A 113 -11.84 -2.75 -23.87
CA TYR A 113 -13.19 -2.34 -23.49
C TYR A 113 -13.15 -1.37 -22.31
N CYS A 114 -14.06 -0.38 -22.31
CA CYS A 114 -14.13 0.64 -21.26
C CYS A 114 -14.68 0.11 -19.93
N SER A 115 -15.36 -1.04 -19.92
CA SER A 115 -15.95 -1.66 -18.74
C SER A 115 -16.04 -3.19 -18.89
N CYS A 116 -16.24 -3.89 -17.76
CA CYS A 116 -16.52 -5.33 -17.78
C CYS A 116 -17.82 -5.65 -18.52
N SER A 117 -18.83 -4.78 -18.44
CA SER A 117 -20.11 -4.93 -19.15
C SER A 117 -19.90 -4.90 -20.66
N CYS A 118 -19.16 -3.90 -21.18
CA CYS A 118 -18.84 -3.83 -22.61
C CYS A 118 -18.02 -5.05 -23.09
N ALA A 119 -17.15 -5.58 -22.24
CA ALA A 119 -16.40 -6.80 -22.57
C ALA A 119 -17.33 -8.04 -22.62
N ALA A 120 -18.35 -8.12 -21.77
CA ALA A 120 -19.30 -9.22 -21.75
C ALA A 120 -20.28 -9.15 -22.93
N GLU A 121 -20.86 -7.98 -23.18
CA GLU A 121 -21.78 -7.73 -24.31
C GLU A 121 -21.13 -8.06 -25.65
N HIS A 122 -19.92 -7.56 -25.89
CA HIS A 122 -19.20 -7.85 -27.13
C HIS A 122 -18.92 -9.36 -27.30
N ARG A 123 -18.59 -10.07 -26.23
CA ARG A 123 -18.40 -11.54 -26.29
C ARG A 123 -19.69 -12.27 -26.64
N GLU A 124 -20.82 -11.83 -26.11
CA GLU A 124 -22.11 -12.44 -26.41
C GLU A 124 -22.58 -12.14 -27.84
N MET A 125 -22.36 -10.92 -28.35
CA MET A 125 -22.64 -10.58 -29.76
C MET A 125 -21.86 -11.49 -30.72
N VAL A 126 -20.54 -11.58 -30.55
CA VAL A 126 -19.68 -12.43 -31.40
C VAL A 126 -20.11 -13.90 -31.37
N LYS A 127 -20.53 -14.42 -30.21
CA LYS A 127 -21.05 -15.80 -30.10
C LYS A 127 -22.35 -16.00 -30.89
N ARG A 128 -23.24 -15.00 -30.93
CA ARG A 128 -24.51 -15.10 -31.68
C ARG A 128 -24.24 -15.09 -33.18
N GLU A 129 -23.42 -14.15 -33.65
CA GLU A 129 -23.01 -14.06 -35.05
C GLU A 129 -22.36 -15.37 -35.54
N GLN A 130 -21.45 -15.95 -34.74
CA GLN A 130 -20.83 -17.24 -35.07
C GLN A 130 -21.80 -18.42 -35.13
N LYS A 131 -22.92 -18.37 -34.39
CA LYS A 131 -23.97 -19.39 -34.48
C LYS A 131 -24.81 -19.22 -35.74
N GLU A 132 -25.08 -17.98 -36.15
CA GLU A 132 -25.83 -17.67 -37.35
C GLU A 132 -25.03 -17.99 -38.62
N LEU A 133 -23.72 -17.72 -38.63
CA LEU A 133 -22.81 -18.07 -39.72
C LEU A 133 -22.57 -19.58 -39.91
N LYS A 134 -22.89 -20.40 -38.91
CA LYS A 134 -22.76 -21.87 -38.95
C LYS A 134 -24.09 -22.58 -39.23
N LYS A 135 -25.16 -21.83 -39.41
CA LYS A 135 -26.49 -22.31 -39.79
C LYS A 135 -26.63 -22.28 -41.30
#